data_AF-V2XR91-F1
#
_entry.id   AF-V2XR91-F1
#
_cell.length_a   1.000
_cell.length_b   1.000
_cell.length_c   1.000
_cell.angle_alpha   90.00
_cell.angle_beta   90.00
_cell.angle_gamma   90.00
#
_symmetry.space_group_name_H-M   'P 1'
#
loop_
_entity.id
_entity.type
_entity.pdbx_description
1 polymer ?
#
loop_
_entity_poly.entity_id
_entity_poly.type
_entity_poly.pdbx_seq_one_letter_code
_entity_poly.pdbx_strand_id
1 'polypeptide(L)'
;MGIAGMDIKQTLVRGGLTLAAVLCLGRVETVRAGVVEANGSTDAYNIQQELNKTGRVTLKKGGTYRLYDSLVLGSNMSIEAEGATIICEKPIAFNIPEKTGYKSAVNISINGGNWKSEADGYYASSFKFTHASNIKLTNMKIRAANLSGHSIELVACKDVVIDNCDIAGLGSSDSMTEEAVQLDIASSVTAPFLRDIPFRTDLAAELYNKAGCKNITVKNCKIVGNRGVVANHTKNDGDAINSIHENIILIGNKITGLKGEGVVLFNTKSATVKNNKIESLRKGRSDAYTVGLHISTFSNNKALKKAVFKIRGNTIHGGRQAVMVYSHSGIKFGKAVIEKNKLFCKAGKEFAIHAKEQSIKKVVIKSNTVKTYKDK
;
A
#
# COMPACT_ATOMS: atom_id res chain seq x y z
N MET A 1 0.50 -78.29 40.15
CA MET A 1 1.74 -78.96 39.68
C MET A 1 2.27 -78.18 38.47
N GLY A 2 3.56 -77.80 38.48
CA GLY A 2 4.40 -77.35 37.33
C GLY A 2 3.94 -76.09 36.56
N ILE A 3 4.49 -74.89 36.71
CA ILE A 3 5.80 -74.32 36.26
C ILE A 3 5.94 -74.11 34.73
N ALA A 4 6.29 -72.86 34.38
CA ALA A 4 6.93 -72.32 33.16
C ALA A 4 6.09 -72.27 31.86
N GLY A 5 5.98 -71.18 31.10
CA GLY A 5 6.81 -69.96 30.96
C GLY A 5 7.61 -70.01 29.66
N MET A 6 7.31 -69.16 28.67
CA MET A 6 8.14 -68.73 27.52
C MET A 6 7.27 -67.79 26.64
N ASP A 7 7.48 -66.48 26.58
CA ASP A 7 8.57 -65.62 26.06
C ASP A 7 8.36 -65.17 24.59
N ILE A 8 8.59 -63.87 24.42
CA ILE A 8 8.30 -62.97 23.31
C ILE A 8 9.45 -63.03 22.28
N LYS A 9 9.13 -63.08 20.98
CA LYS A 9 9.68 -62.16 19.95
C LYS A 9 9.20 -62.44 18.51
N GLN A 10 8.85 -61.33 17.86
CA GLN A 10 8.96 -60.97 16.42
C GLN A 10 8.19 -61.80 15.38
N THR A 11 7.35 -61.14 14.58
CA THR A 11 7.61 -60.81 13.15
C THR A 11 6.43 -60.05 12.54
N LEU A 12 6.75 -59.09 11.66
CA LEU A 12 5.88 -58.27 10.80
C LEU A 12 4.84 -59.10 10.01
N VAL A 13 3.78 -58.41 9.52
CA VAL A 13 3.38 -58.27 8.10
C VAL A 13 1.85 -58.26 7.93
N ARG A 14 1.36 -57.14 7.35
CA ARG A 14 0.14 -56.96 6.55
C ARG A 14 -1.24 -57.15 7.21
N GLY A 15 -1.89 -56.02 7.45
CA GLY A 15 -3.34 -55.89 7.49
C GLY A 15 -3.71 -54.46 7.10
N GLY A 16 -3.93 -54.22 5.80
CA GLY A 16 -4.36 -52.93 5.29
C GLY A 16 -5.78 -52.60 5.72
N LEU A 17 -5.93 -51.54 6.50
CA LEU A 17 -7.22 -50.85 6.67
C LEU A 17 -7.29 -49.73 5.64
N THR A 18 -8.14 -49.92 4.64
CA THR A 18 -8.51 -48.89 3.67
C THR A 18 -9.48 -47.92 4.34
N LEU A 19 -8.97 -46.80 4.88
CA LEU A 19 -9.80 -45.68 5.30
C LEU A 19 -10.16 -44.87 4.05
N ALA A 20 -11.37 -45.04 3.55
CA ALA A 20 -11.92 -44.22 2.47
C ALA A 20 -12.16 -42.79 2.99
N ALA A 21 -11.17 -41.92 2.85
CA ALA A 21 -11.36 -40.49 2.96
C ALA A 21 -12.11 -40.01 1.71
N VAL A 22 -13.40 -39.69 1.87
CA VAL A 22 -14.16 -38.93 0.89
C VAL A 22 -13.58 -37.52 0.85
N LEU A 23 -12.60 -37.32 -0.04
CA LEU A 23 -12.15 -36.02 -0.48
C LEU A 23 -13.29 -35.39 -1.28
N CYS A 24 -14.15 -34.63 -0.61
CA CYS A 24 -14.92 -33.56 -1.25
C CYS A 24 -13.95 -32.45 -1.68
N LEU A 25 -13.08 -32.76 -2.65
CA LEU A 25 -12.44 -31.77 -3.49
C LEU A 25 -13.55 -31.25 -4.39
N GLY A 26 -14.31 -30.27 -3.88
CA GLY A 26 -15.04 -29.37 -4.77
C GLY A 26 -14.02 -28.84 -5.76
N ARG A 27 -14.10 -29.29 -7.01
CA ARG A 27 -13.39 -28.65 -8.12
C ARG A 27 -13.75 -27.17 -8.02
N VAL A 28 -12.76 -26.33 -7.75
CA VAL A 28 -12.89 -24.91 -8.07
C VAL A 28 -12.97 -24.90 -9.58
N GLU A 29 -14.18 -24.93 -10.13
CA GLU A 29 -14.38 -24.62 -11.54
C GLU A 29 -13.78 -23.25 -11.75
N THR A 30 -12.65 -23.20 -12.45
CA THR A 30 -12.12 -21.96 -12.98
C THR A 30 -13.10 -21.50 -14.03
N VAL A 31 -14.14 -20.77 -13.61
CA VAL A 31 -15.05 -20.08 -14.51
C VAL A 31 -14.17 -19.16 -15.35
N ARG A 32 -14.14 -19.40 -16.67
CA ARG A 32 -13.34 -18.59 -17.59
C ARG A 32 -13.86 -17.16 -17.54
N ALA A 33 -12.94 -16.20 -17.45
CA ALA A 33 -13.31 -14.79 -17.46
C ALA A 33 -14.08 -14.46 -18.75
N GLY A 34 -15.22 -13.81 -18.63
CA GLY A 34 -15.90 -13.22 -19.77
C GLY A 34 -15.11 -12.03 -20.31
N VAL A 35 -15.17 -11.83 -21.63
CA VAL A 35 -14.68 -10.62 -22.28
C VAL A 35 -15.84 -9.63 -22.35
N VAL A 36 -15.66 -8.45 -21.76
CA VAL A 36 -16.65 -7.37 -21.86
C VAL A 36 -16.21 -6.42 -22.96
N GLU A 37 -17.09 -6.21 -23.94
CA GLU A 37 -16.90 -5.23 -25.03
C GLU A 37 -17.27 -3.83 -24.54
N ALA A 38 -16.52 -2.82 -24.98
CA ALA A 38 -16.83 -1.43 -24.66
C ALA A 38 -18.06 -0.96 -25.46
N ASN A 39 -18.99 -0.28 -24.78
CA ASN A 39 -20.18 0.32 -25.40
C ASN A 39 -20.39 1.79 -25.00
N GLY A 40 -19.59 2.33 -24.08
CA GLY A 40 -19.54 3.75 -23.73
C GLY A 40 -20.69 4.26 -22.84
N SER A 41 -21.67 3.44 -22.50
CA SER A 41 -22.89 3.87 -21.77
C SER A 41 -23.19 3.02 -20.53
N THR A 42 -22.96 1.71 -20.60
CA THR A 42 -23.26 0.74 -19.53
C THR A 42 -22.05 -0.09 -19.12
N ASP A 43 -20.84 0.38 -19.46
CA ASP A 43 -19.60 -0.37 -19.25
C ASP A 43 -19.39 -0.74 -17.77
N ALA A 44 -19.59 0.19 -16.83
CA ALA A 44 -19.48 -0.10 -15.40
C ALA A 44 -20.42 -1.24 -14.95
N TYR A 45 -21.68 -1.18 -15.41
CA TYR A 45 -22.67 -2.21 -15.12
C TYR A 45 -22.26 -3.56 -15.70
N ASN A 46 -21.87 -3.62 -16.97
CA ASN A 46 -21.49 -4.87 -17.63
C ASN A 46 -20.25 -5.51 -17.00
N ILE A 47 -19.25 -4.69 -16.65
CA ILE A 47 -18.06 -5.13 -15.93
C ILE A 47 -18.44 -5.68 -14.55
N GLN A 48 -19.30 -4.98 -13.81
CA GLN A 48 -19.74 -5.44 -12.49
C GLN A 48 -20.57 -6.72 -12.56
N GLN A 49 -21.45 -6.87 -13.56
CA GLN A 49 -22.23 -8.10 -13.77
C GLN A 49 -21.32 -9.29 -14.03
N GLU A 50 -20.31 -9.12 -14.89
CA GLU A 50 -19.34 -10.19 -15.17
C GLU A 50 -18.53 -10.54 -13.91
N LEU A 51 -18.03 -9.54 -13.18
CA LEU A 51 -17.34 -9.75 -11.90
C LEU A 51 -18.22 -10.50 -10.89
N ASN A 52 -19.50 -10.13 -10.76
CA ASN A 52 -20.43 -10.79 -9.85
C ASN A 52 -20.70 -12.25 -10.25
N LYS A 53 -20.74 -12.53 -11.56
CA LYS A 53 -21.03 -13.85 -12.10
C LYS A 53 -19.85 -14.81 -12.03
N THR A 54 -18.65 -14.34 -12.38
CA THR A 54 -17.49 -15.22 -12.61
C THR A 54 -16.31 -14.91 -11.70
N GLY A 55 -16.34 -13.78 -10.98
CA GLY A 55 -15.19 -13.26 -10.25
C GLY A 55 -14.08 -12.73 -11.16
N ARG A 56 -14.22 -12.76 -12.48
CA ARG A 56 -13.12 -12.43 -13.40
C ARG A 56 -13.64 -11.76 -14.66
N VAL A 57 -13.07 -10.61 -15.00
CA VAL A 57 -13.42 -9.90 -16.23
C VAL A 57 -12.17 -9.57 -17.04
N THR A 58 -12.25 -9.75 -18.35
CA THR A 58 -11.26 -9.25 -19.30
C THR A 58 -11.86 -8.11 -20.12
N LEU A 59 -11.21 -6.94 -20.11
CA LEU A 59 -11.55 -5.83 -20.98
C LEU A 59 -10.80 -6.01 -22.30
N LYS A 60 -11.51 -5.83 -23.41
CA LYS A 60 -10.94 -5.92 -24.74
C LYS A 60 -9.86 -4.87 -24.96
N LYS A 61 -8.71 -5.33 -25.44
CA LYS A 61 -7.60 -4.49 -25.88
C LYS A 61 -8.07 -3.50 -26.97
N GLY A 62 -7.70 -2.23 -26.83
CA GLY A 62 -8.15 -1.15 -27.71
C GLY A 62 -9.56 -0.63 -27.40
N GLY A 63 -10.31 -1.29 -26.52
CA GLY A 63 -11.60 -0.79 -26.04
C GLY A 63 -11.44 0.49 -25.20
N THR A 64 -12.41 1.39 -25.33
CA THR A 64 -12.53 2.60 -24.50
C THR A 64 -13.81 2.51 -23.70
N TYR A 65 -13.68 2.26 -22.40
CA TYR A 65 -14.78 2.06 -21.46
C TYR A 65 -15.08 3.36 -20.71
N ARG A 66 -16.34 3.64 -20.42
CA ARG A 66 -16.76 4.77 -19.57
C ARG A 66 -17.39 4.25 -18.28
N LEU A 67 -16.73 4.52 -17.15
CA LEU A 67 -17.23 4.22 -15.82
C LEU A 67 -17.95 5.44 -15.24
N TYR A 68 -19.28 5.41 -15.32
CA TYR A 68 -20.16 6.37 -14.65
C TYR A 68 -20.38 6.03 -13.17
N ASP A 69 -20.07 4.80 -12.77
CA ASP A 69 -20.15 4.31 -11.40
C ASP A 69 -18.90 3.51 -11.02
N SER A 70 -18.65 3.42 -9.72
CA SER A 70 -17.54 2.65 -9.16
C SER A 70 -17.79 1.15 -9.24
N LEU A 71 -16.72 0.38 -9.41
CA LEU A 71 -16.73 -1.07 -9.29
C LEU A 71 -16.62 -1.48 -7.82
N VAL A 72 -17.49 -2.38 -7.38
CA VAL A 72 -17.46 -2.96 -6.03
C VAL A 72 -16.75 -4.32 -6.10
N LEU A 73 -15.55 -4.39 -5.55
CA LEU A 73 -14.69 -5.57 -5.58
C LEU A 73 -14.80 -6.38 -4.28
N GLY A 74 -15.30 -7.60 -4.41
CA GLY A 74 -15.34 -8.61 -3.36
C GLY A 74 -14.11 -9.53 -3.38
N SER A 75 -14.18 -10.62 -2.61
CA SER A 75 -13.12 -11.62 -2.60
C SER A 75 -13.03 -12.38 -3.92
N ASN A 76 -11.83 -12.79 -4.29
CA ASN A 76 -11.50 -13.55 -5.51
C ASN A 76 -11.87 -12.84 -6.82
N MET A 77 -11.92 -11.51 -6.82
CA MET A 77 -12.21 -10.73 -8.02
C MET A 77 -10.95 -10.33 -8.78
N SER A 78 -10.98 -10.46 -10.11
CA SER A 78 -9.88 -10.06 -11.00
C SER A 78 -10.33 -9.28 -12.23
N ILE A 79 -9.56 -8.26 -12.59
CA ILE A 79 -9.75 -7.45 -13.79
C ILE A 79 -8.48 -7.50 -14.64
N GLU A 80 -8.59 -7.99 -15.87
CA GLU A 80 -7.55 -7.93 -16.89
C GLU A 80 -7.89 -6.83 -17.89
N ALA A 81 -7.14 -5.73 -17.88
CA ALA A 81 -7.42 -4.52 -18.65
C ALA A 81 -6.26 -4.11 -19.58
N GLU A 82 -5.35 -5.03 -19.91
CA GLU A 82 -4.18 -4.72 -20.72
C GLU A 82 -4.57 -4.11 -22.09
N GLY A 83 -4.06 -2.90 -22.35
CA GLY A 83 -4.33 -2.16 -23.57
C GLY A 83 -5.75 -1.58 -23.69
N ALA A 84 -6.59 -1.68 -22.66
CA ALA A 84 -7.85 -0.96 -22.58
C ALA A 84 -7.65 0.47 -22.03
N THR A 85 -8.50 1.40 -22.46
CA THR A 85 -8.63 2.73 -21.86
C THR A 85 -9.94 2.78 -21.08
N ILE A 86 -9.89 3.26 -19.84
CA ILE A 86 -11.03 3.36 -18.96
C ILE A 86 -11.14 4.82 -18.52
N ILE A 87 -12.23 5.48 -18.92
CA ILE A 87 -12.56 6.84 -18.55
C ILE A 87 -13.43 6.78 -17.30
N CYS A 88 -13.04 7.50 -16.26
CA CYS A 88 -13.64 7.42 -14.92
C CYS A 88 -14.13 8.81 -14.50
N GLU A 89 -15.42 8.92 -14.22
CA GLU A 89 -16.07 10.16 -13.74
C GLU A 89 -16.20 10.22 -12.21
N LYS A 90 -15.93 9.08 -11.54
CA LYS A 90 -16.07 8.85 -10.09
C LYS A 90 -14.92 7.95 -9.61
N PRO A 91 -14.77 7.74 -8.27
CA PRO A 91 -13.92 6.67 -7.73
C PRO A 91 -14.03 5.37 -8.53
N ILE A 92 -12.91 4.72 -8.80
CA ILE A 92 -12.85 3.63 -9.78
C ILE A 92 -13.31 2.32 -9.17
N ALA A 93 -12.69 1.91 -8.06
CA ALA A 93 -13.00 0.64 -7.43
C ALA A 93 -12.75 0.64 -5.93
N PHE A 94 -13.63 -0.03 -5.19
CA PHE A 94 -13.49 -0.23 -3.76
C PHE A 94 -14.12 -1.55 -3.28
N ASN A 95 -13.79 -1.98 -2.07
CA ASN A 95 -14.57 -3.02 -1.38
C ASN A 95 -15.48 -2.38 -0.32
N ILE A 96 -16.70 -2.90 -0.16
CA ILE A 96 -17.56 -2.57 0.99
C ILE A 96 -17.13 -3.46 2.15
N PRO A 97 -16.57 -2.90 3.24
CA PRO A 97 -16.02 -3.75 4.27
C PRO A 97 -17.08 -4.18 5.28
N GLU A 98 -17.12 -5.48 5.58
CA GLU A 98 -18.03 -6.07 6.58
C GLU A 98 -17.28 -6.81 7.70
N LYS A 99 -15.97 -6.97 7.55
CA LYS A 99 -15.12 -7.70 8.51
C LYS A 99 -13.83 -6.94 8.77
N THR A 100 -13.33 -7.05 9.99
CA THR A 100 -12.02 -6.50 10.36
C THR A 100 -10.90 -7.52 10.17
N GLY A 101 -9.67 -7.10 10.49
CA GLY A 101 -8.54 -8.01 10.60
C GLY A 101 -8.06 -8.54 9.25
N TYR A 102 -8.14 -7.69 8.21
CA TYR A 102 -7.67 -7.99 6.85
C TYR A 102 -8.49 -9.06 6.12
N LYS A 103 -9.74 -9.31 6.54
CA LYS A 103 -10.61 -10.38 6.02
C LYS A 103 -11.81 -9.90 5.20
N SER A 104 -11.92 -8.60 4.95
CA SER A 104 -13.13 -8.04 4.36
C SER A 104 -13.25 -8.32 2.87
N ALA A 105 -12.13 -8.32 2.16
CA ALA A 105 -12.02 -8.82 0.80
C ALA A 105 -10.64 -9.44 0.64
N VAL A 106 -10.56 -10.63 0.03
CA VAL A 106 -9.29 -11.36 -0.14
C VAL A 106 -9.07 -11.75 -1.60
N ASN A 107 -7.82 -11.76 -2.05
CA ASN A 107 -7.42 -12.22 -3.38
C ASN A 107 -8.00 -11.34 -4.52
N ILE A 108 -7.75 -10.04 -4.45
CA ILE A 108 -8.13 -9.09 -5.52
C ILE A 108 -6.95 -8.88 -6.47
N SER A 109 -7.20 -8.87 -7.77
CA SER A 109 -6.17 -8.50 -8.75
C SER A 109 -6.68 -7.56 -9.83
N ILE A 110 -5.90 -6.54 -10.17
CA ILE A 110 -6.15 -5.66 -11.30
C ILE A 110 -4.84 -5.56 -12.07
N ASN A 111 -4.88 -5.97 -13.34
CA ASN A 111 -3.74 -5.95 -14.22
C ASN A 111 -4.03 -5.09 -15.45
N GLY A 112 -3.13 -4.16 -15.77
CA GLY A 112 -3.24 -3.33 -16.96
C GLY A 112 -4.22 -2.15 -16.83
N GLY A 113 -4.55 -1.58 -17.99
CA GLY A 113 -5.50 -0.48 -18.13
C GLY A 113 -4.87 0.91 -18.03
N ASN A 114 -5.34 1.80 -18.90
CA ASN A 114 -5.15 3.24 -18.79
C ASN A 114 -6.40 3.86 -18.15
N TRP A 115 -6.38 4.00 -16.84
CA TRP A 115 -7.46 4.50 -16.00
C TRP A 115 -7.33 6.02 -15.88
N LYS A 116 -8.24 6.79 -16.46
CA LYS A 116 -8.12 8.24 -16.53
C LYS A 116 -9.44 8.98 -16.33
N SER A 117 -9.37 10.22 -15.85
CA SER A 117 -10.44 11.20 -16.01
C SER A 117 -10.17 12.04 -17.26
N GLU A 118 -11.21 12.62 -17.87
CA GLU A 118 -11.07 13.54 -19.03
C GLU A 118 -10.79 15.00 -18.61
N ALA A 119 -11.04 15.35 -17.35
CA ALA A 119 -10.82 16.69 -16.79
C ALA A 119 -9.61 16.72 -15.81
N ASP A 120 -9.57 17.72 -14.92
CA ASP A 120 -8.54 17.86 -13.88
C ASP A 120 -8.57 16.79 -12.78
N GLY A 121 -9.41 15.77 -12.94
CA GLY A 121 -9.62 14.67 -12.00
C GLY A 121 -10.66 14.98 -10.92
N TYR A 122 -11.25 13.93 -10.36
CA TYR A 122 -12.25 14.05 -9.30
C TYR A 122 -11.62 14.16 -7.90
N TYR A 123 -12.39 14.72 -6.95
CA TYR A 123 -12.04 14.81 -5.53
C TYR A 123 -12.44 13.54 -4.78
N ALA A 124 -11.58 12.52 -4.78
CA ALA A 124 -11.70 11.31 -3.96
C ALA A 124 -10.53 10.36 -4.25
N SER A 125 -10.54 9.20 -3.61
CA SER A 125 -9.61 8.11 -3.88
C SER A 125 -10.05 7.27 -5.08
N SER A 126 -9.13 6.97 -6.00
CA SER A 126 -9.45 6.21 -7.20
C SER A 126 -9.64 4.73 -6.89
N PHE A 127 -8.64 4.11 -6.28
CA PHE A 127 -8.74 2.74 -5.77
C PHE A 127 -8.69 2.79 -4.25
N LYS A 128 -9.70 2.22 -3.59
CA LYS A 128 -9.83 2.27 -2.13
C LYS A 128 -10.11 0.88 -1.57
N PHE A 129 -9.21 0.38 -0.74
CA PHE A 129 -9.39 -0.93 -0.10
C PHE A 129 -9.31 -0.83 1.41
N THR A 130 -10.25 -1.48 2.10
CA THR A 130 -10.38 -1.42 3.55
C THR A 130 -10.50 -2.82 4.14
N HIS A 131 -9.67 -3.12 5.16
CA HIS A 131 -9.59 -4.44 5.79
C HIS A 131 -9.44 -5.58 4.79
N ALA A 132 -8.81 -5.34 3.64
CA ALA A 132 -8.63 -6.31 2.58
C ALA A 132 -7.23 -6.93 2.60
N SER A 133 -7.06 -8.10 1.96
CA SER A 133 -5.75 -8.74 1.85
C SER A 133 -5.49 -9.50 0.55
N ASN A 134 -4.21 -9.78 0.30
CA ASN A 134 -3.73 -10.41 -0.92
C ASN A 134 -4.21 -9.66 -2.17
N ILE A 135 -3.81 -8.39 -2.29
CA ILE A 135 -4.19 -7.50 -3.39
C ILE A 135 -3.01 -7.33 -4.34
N LYS A 136 -3.25 -7.47 -5.64
CA LYS A 136 -2.25 -7.23 -6.69
C LYS A 136 -2.75 -6.15 -7.65
N LEU A 137 -2.01 -5.05 -7.73
CA LEU A 137 -2.25 -3.95 -8.67
C LEU A 137 -1.03 -3.85 -9.58
N THR A 138 -1.15 -4.29 -10.83
CA THR A 138 0.01 -4.47 -11.71
C THR A 138 -0.18 -3.82 -13.07
N ASN A 139 0.90 -3.26 -13.64
CA ASN A 139 0.92 -2.74 -15.01
C ASN A 139 -0.13 -1.65 -15.30
N MET A 140 -0.56 -0.90 -14.28
CA MET A 140 -1.62 0.09 -14.40
C MET A 140 -1.06 1.47 -14.71
N LYS A 141 -1.77 2.24 -15.54
CA LYS A 141 -1.57 3.69 -15.65
C LYS A 141 -2.79 4.40 -15.06
N ILE A 142 -2.58 5.22 -14.02
CA ILE A 142 -3.66 5.86 -13.25
C ILE A 142 -3.52 7.37 -13.31
N ARG A 143 -4.52 8.06 -13.85
CA ARG A 143 -4.64 9.51 -14.04
C ARG A 143 -6.10 9.95 -13.82
N ALA A 144 -6.67 9.70 -12.64
CA ALA A 144 -8.11 9.85 -12.42
C ALA A 144 -8.45 10.79 -11.25
N ALA A 145 -7.87 10.57 -10.07
CA ALA A 145 -8.00 11.53 -8.98
C ALA A 145 -7.20 12.81 -9.26
N ASN A 146 -7.71 13.95 -8.78
CA ASN A 146 -6.93 15.18 -8.74
C ASN A 146 -5.85 15.14 -7.64
N LEU A 147 -4.97 16.13 -7.61
CA LEU A 147 -3.89 16.24 -6.61
C LEU A 147 -4.38 16.49 -5.18
N SER A 148 -5.67 16.77 -4.97
CA SER A 148 -6.31 16.83 -3.65
C SER A 148 -7.01 15.51 -3.26
N GLY A 149 -6.90 14.47 -4.07
CA GLY A 149 -7.36 13.12 -3.76
C GLY A 149 -6.21 12.11 -3.83
N HIS A 150 -6.59 10.82 -3.81
CA HIS A 150 -5.62 9.72 -3.75
C HIS A 150 -5.76 8.83 -4.98
N SER A 151 -4.64 8.41 -5.57
CA SER A 151 -4.73 7.40 -6.64
C SER A 151 -4.99 6.02 -6.04
N ILE A 152 -4.36 5.69 -4.92
CA ILE A 152 -4.56 4.44 -4.19
C ILE A 152 -4.62 4.74 -2.69
N GLU A 153 -5.69 4.31 -2.02
CA GLU A 153 -5.86 4.40 -0.57
C GLU A 153 -6.06 3.00 0.01
N LEU A 154 -5.21 2.61 0.95
CA LEU A 154 -5.24 1.32 1.62
C LEU A 154 -5.46 1.53 3.11
N VAL A 155 -6.64 1.20 3.62
CA VAL A 155 -7.00 1.33 5.04
C VAL A 155 -6.92 -0.04 5.70
N ALA A 156 -5.99 -0.23 6.63
CA ALA A 156 -5.79 -1.51 7.30
C ALA A 156 -5.75 -2.71 6.32
N CYS A 157 -4.97 -2.62 5.24
CA CYS A 157 -4.79 -3.72 4.29
C CYS A 157 -3.55 -4.57 4.60
N LYS A 158 -3.54 -5.82 4.13
CA LYS A 158 -2.41 -6.75 4.32
C LYS A 158 -2.02 -7.48 3.05
N ASP A 159 -0.72 -7.72 2.86
CA ASP A 159 -0.18 -8.51 1.73
C ASP A 159 -0.59 -7.88 0.39
N VAL A 160 -0.15 -6.64 0.16
CA VAL A 160 -0.48 -5.88 -1.05
C VAL A 160 0.77 -5.69 -1.91
N VAL A 161 0.63 -5.90 -3.22
CA VAL A 161 1.68 -5.65 -4.21
C VAL A 161 1.17 -4.63 -5.24
N ILE A 162 1.89 -3.51 -5.35
CA ILE A 162 1.73 -2.51 -6.41
C ILE A 162 3.00 -2.59 -7.26
N ASP A 163 2.90 -3.06 -8.50
CA ASP A 163 4.06 -3.35 -9.34
C ASP A 163 3.92 -2.79 -10.76
N ASN A 164 4.98 -2.16 -11.23
CA ASN A 164 5.07 -1.65 -12.60
C ASN A 164 3.92 -0.70 -12.98
N CYS A 165 3.51 0.18 -12.06
CA CYS A 165 2.45 1.15 -12.28
C CYS A 165 2.99 2.57 -12.54
N ASP A 166 2.32 3.32 -13.41
CA ASP A 166 2.54 4.77 -13.58
C ASP A 166 1.35 5.53 -13.00
N ILE A 167 1.55 6.17 -11.85
CA ILE A 167 0.52 6.76 -11.00
C ILE A 167 0.78 8.26 -10.89
N ALA A 168 -0.21 9.10 -11.22
CA ALA A 168 -0.15 10.51 -10.92
C ALA A 168 -1.53 11.13 -10.70
N GLY A 169 -1.60 12.06 -9.76
CA GLY A 169 -2.76 12.95 -9.64
C GLY A 169 -2.84 13.96 -10.78
N LEU A 170 -4.04 14.43 -11.07
CA LEU A 170 -4.34 15.44 -12.08
C LEU A 170 -4.58 16.84 -11.49
N GLY A 171 -4.62 17.83 -12.37
CA GLY A 171 -4.89 19.22 -12.00
C GLY A 171 -3.80 19.85 -11.13
N SER A 172 -4.21 20.81 -10.30
CA SER A 172 -3.35 21.52 -9.36
C SER A 172 -3.92 21.48 -7.94
N SER A 173 -3.05 21.50 -6.94
CA SER A 173 -3.43 21.62 -5.54
C SER A 173 -2.30 22.28 -4.75
N ASP A 174 -2.68 22.98 -3.68
CA ASP A 174 -1.75 23.56 -2.72
C ASP A 174 -1.62 22.74 -1.44
N SER A 175 -2.30 21.58 -1.37
CA SER A 175 -2.13 20.67 -0.25
C SER A 175 -0.67 20.19 -0.15
N MET A 176 -0.22 20.12 1.08
CA MET A 176 1.10 19.62 1.46
C MET A 176 1.01 18.22 2.08
N THR A 177 -0.22 17.73 2.22
CA THR A 177 -0.58 16.53 2.96
C THR A 177 -1.24 15.48 2.09
N GLU A 178 -1.78 15.83 0.91
CA GLU A 178 -2.41 14.86 0.02
C GLU A 178 -1.41 13.94 -0.68
N GLU A 179 -1.79 12.67 -0.82
CA GLU A 179 -0.88 11.59 -1.16
C GLU A 179 -1.35 10.81 -2.37
N ALA A 180 -0.44 10.52 -3.32
CA ALA A 180 -0.80 9.67 -4.45
C ALA A 180 -1.08 8.22 -4.03
N VAL A 181 -0.26 7.67 -3.13
CA VAL A 181 -0.47 6.36 -2.52
C VAL A 181 -0.47 6.49 -0.99
N GLN A 182 -1.62 6.20 -0.39
CA GLN A 182 -1.87 6.35 1.04
C GLN A 182 -2.08 5.00 1.70
N LEU A 183 -1.35 4.76 2.79
CA LEU A 183 -1.48 3.60 3.66
C LEU A 183 -1.97 4.11 5.01
N ASP A 184 -3.21 3.81 5.32
CA ASP A 184 -3.94 4.40 6.42
C ASP A 184 -4.27 3.44 7.54
N ILE A 185 -4.67 4.05 8.65
CA ILE A 185 -5.16 3.40 9.84
C ILE A 185 -6.69 3.31 9.73
N ALA A 186 -7.26 2.18 10.16
CA ALA A 186 -8.70 2.07 10.31
C ALA A 186 -9.16 2.85 11.56
N SER A 187 -9.42 4.15 11.35
CA SER A 187 -9.65 5.17 12.36
C SER A 187 -10.68 6.17 11.82
N SER A 188 -11.45 6.79 12.72
CA SER A 188 -12.51 7.73 12.32
C SER A 188 -11.96 9.02 11.69
N VAL A 189 -10.69 9.35 11.97
CA VAL A 189 -10.03 10.55 11.45
C VAL A 189 -9.41 10.31 10.08
N THR A 190 -8.80 9.15 9.85
CA THR A 190 -8.13 8.84 8.58
C THR A 190 -9.03 8.12 7.59
N ALA A 191 -10.06 7.39 8.06
CA ALA A 191 -11.02 6.69 7.22
C ALA A 191 -12.48 7.13 7.49
N PRO A 192 -12.80 8.44 7.55
CA PRO A 192 -14.14 8.93 7.93
C PRO A 192 -15.25 8.40 7.04
N PHE A 193 -14.92 8.10 5.78
CA PHE A 193 -15.84 7.55 4.77
C PHE A 193 -16.53 6.24 5.19
N LEU A 194 -16.01 5.51 6.19
CA LEU A 194 -16.67 4.29 6.68
C LEU A 194 -18.03 4.58 7.34
N ARG A 195 -18.33 5.85 7.63
CA ARG A 195 -19.64 6.31 8.11
C ARG A 195 -20.57 6.83 7.03
N ASP A 196 -20.16 6.76 5.76
CA ASP A 196 -20.94 7.27 4.63
C ASP A 196 -21.40 6.14 3.70
N ILE A 197 -22.50 6.37 2.98
CA ILE A 197 -22.97 5.48 1.91
C ILE A 197 -21.95 5.53 0.75
N PRO A 198 -21.56 4.39 0.14
CA PRO A 198 -22.19 3.08 0.20
C PRO A 198 -21.63 2.11 1.25
N PHE A 199 -20.85 2.58 2.22
CA PHE A 199 -20.28 1.72 3.25
C PHE A 199 -21.32 1.36 4.32
N ARG A 200 -21.07 0.24 5.02
CA ARG A 200 -21.91 -0.26 6.12
C ARG A 200 -21.71 0.60 7.36
N THR A 201 -22.46 1.69 7.43
CA THR A 201 -22.36 2.70 8.50
C THR A 201 -22.66 2.11 9.89
N ASP A 202 -23.48 1.06 9.95
CA ASP A 202 -23.78 0.26 11.14
C ASP A 202 -22.56 -0.50 11.68
N LEU A 203 -21.58 -0.81 10.83
CA LEU A 203 -20.34 -1.51 11.20
C LEU A 203 -19.15 -0.56 11.44
N ALA A 204 -19.31 0.74 11.22
CA ALA A 204 -18.21 1.71 11.23
C ALA A 204 -17.38 1.66 12.54
N ALA A 205 -18.05 1.55 13.69
CA ALA A 205 -17.38 1.49 14.99
C ALA A 205 -16.47 0.25 15.13
N GLU A 206 -16.92 -0.90 14.66
CA GLU A 206 -16.12 -2.13 14.65
C GLU A 206 -14.97 -2.03 13.64
N LEU A 207 -15.23 -1.44 12.48
CA LEU A 207 -14.24 -1.26 11.42
C LEU A 207 -13.11 -0.32 11.85
N TYR A 208 -13.37 0.67 12.71
CA TYR A 208 -12.37 1.55 13.33
C TYR A 208 -11.54 0.87 14.44
N ASN A 209 -11.01 -0.31 14.13
CA ASN A 209 -10.25 -1.13 15.08
C ASN A 209 -8.76 -0.70 15.23
N LYS A 210 -8.38 0.46 14.72
CA LYS A 210 -7.04 1.05 14.85
C LYS A 210 -5.94 0.21 14.18
N ALA A 211 -6.28 -0.68 13.25
CA ALA A 211 -5.29 -1.45 12.51
C ALA A 211 -4.58 -0.59 11.47
N GLY A 212 -3.25 -0.72 11.37
CA GLY A 212 -2.47 -0.19 10.26
C GLY A 212 -2.23 -1.24 9.16
N CYS A 213 -1.69 -0.79 8.03
CA CYS A 213 -1.31 -1.66 6.91
C CYS A 213 -0.09 -2.55 7.21
N LYS A 214 -0.09 -3.77 6.64
CA LYS A 214 0.97 -4.77 6.84
C LYS A 214 1.43 -5.42 5.55
N ASN A 215 2.73 -5.66 5.39
CA ASN A 215 3.29 -6.35 4.21
C ASN A 215 2.87 -5.68 2.89
N ILE A 216 3.22 -4.40 2.75
CA ILE A 216 2.92 -3.62 1.54
C ILE A 216 4.19 -3.51 0.72
N THR A 217 4.13 -3.96 -0.54
CA THR A 217 5.22 -3.85 -1.50
C THR A 217 4.83 -2.95 -2.64
N VAL A 218 5.57 -1.85 -2.83
CA VAL A 218 5.48 -0.97 -3.99
C VAL A 218 6.79 -1.09 -4.76
N LYS A 219 6.75 -1.57 -6.00
CA LYS A 219 7.97 -1.78 -6.79
C LYS A 219 7.83 -1.40 -8.26
N ASN A 220 8.93 -0.95 -8.83
CA ASN A 220 9.04 -0.59 -10.25
C ASN A 220 8.01 0.46 -10.70
N CYS A 221 7.47 1.27 -9.79
CA CYS A 221 6.45 2.25 -10.11
C CYS A 221 7.04 3.64 -10.37
N LYS A 222 6.32 4.42 -11.17
CA LYS A 222 6.46 5.88 -11.23
C LYS A 222 5.28 6.50 -10.50
N ILE A 223 5.53 7.32 -9.50
CA ILE A 223 4.50 7.87 -8.60
C ILE A 223 4.72 9.37 -8.47
N VAL A 224 3.68 10.16 -8.75
CA VAL A 224 3.68 11.62 -8.62
C VAL A 224 2.42 12.09 -7.89
N GLY A 225 2.58 12.77 -6.77
CA GLY A 225 1.48 13.40 -6.03
C GLY A 225 1.97 14.62 -5.27
N ASN A 226 1.09 15.29 -4.52
CA ASN A 226 1.52 16.34 -3.61
C ASN A 226 2.56 15.80 -2.62
N ARG A 227 2.27 14.67 -2.00
CA ARG A 227 3.23 13.67 -1.54
C ARG A 227 3.18 12.42 -2.42
N GLY A 228 4.29 11.69 -2.48
CA GLY A 228 4.38 10.46 -3.26
C GLY A 228 3.70 9.25 -2.59
N VAL A 229 4.39 8.66 -1.62
CA VAL A 229 3.89 7.49 -0.86
C VAL A 229 3.91 7.78 0.63
N VAL A 230 2.79 7.57 1.32
CA VAL A 230 2.70 7.81 2.76
C VAL A 230 2.08 6.64 3.51
N ALA A 231 2.77 6.20 4.57
CA ALA A 231 2.14 5.47 5.67
C ALA A 231 1.76 6.48 6.76
N ASN A 232 0.48 6.59 7.04
CA ASN A 232 -0.07 7.72 7.77
C ASN A 232 -0.07 7.48 9.29
N HIS A 233 -0.40 8.54 10.03
CA HIS A 233 -0.75 8.46 11.45
C HIS A 233 -1.98 9.32 11.69
N THR A 234 -2.58 9.20 12.87
CA THR A 234 -3.64 10.11 13.31
C THR A 234 -3.20 10.83 14.58
N LYS A 235 -3.33 12.16 14.60
CA LYS A 235 -2.91 13.00 15.75
C LYS A 235 -4.03 13.24 16.75
N ASN A 236 -5.29 12.99 16.37
CA ASN A 236 -6.48 13.44 17.11
C ASN A 236 -7.54 12.33 17.33
N ASP A 237 -7.15 11.05 17.29
CA ASP A 237 -8.08 9.91 17.44
C ASP A 237 -7.69 9.01 18.62
N GLY A 238 -7.55 9.62 19.80
CA GLY A 238 -7.19 8.93 21.04
C GLY A 238 -6.01 7.97 20.87
N ASP A 239 -6.21 6.71 21.23
CA ASP A 239 -5.17 5.68 21.14
C ASP A 239 -4.78 5.27 19.71
N ALA A 240 -5.53 5.67 18.68
CA ALA A 240 -5.18 5.34 17.29
C ALA A 240 -3.89 6.04 16.83
N ILE A 241 -3.42 7.07 17.54
CA ILE A 241 -2.06 7.62 17.36
C ILE A 241 -0.97 6.56 17.56
N ASN A 242 -1.29 5.49 18.30
CA ASN A 242 -0.36 4.41 18.61
C ASN A 242 -0.41 3.26 17.60
N SER A 243 -1.31 3.31 16.62
CA SER A 243 -1.40 2.36 15.52
C SER A 243 -0.12 2.32 14.71
N ILE A 244 0.26 1.12 14.28
CA ILE A 244 1.51 0.88 13.57
C ILE A 244 1.27 0.25 12.21
N HIS A 245 2.07 0.69 11.24
CA HIS A 245 2.27 -0.01 9.97
C HIS A 245 3.44 -0.99 10.11
N GLU A 246 3.42 -2.09 9.35
CA GLU A 246 4.47 -3.12 9.44
C GLU A 246 4.91 -3.59 8.05
N ASN A 247 6.22 -3.74 7.87
CA ASN A 247 6.83 -4.31 6.68
C ASN A 247 6.42 -3.59 5.38
N ILE A 248 6.85 -2.33 5.25
CA ILE A 248 6.65 -1.52 4.04
C ILE A 248 7.89 -1.61 3.15
N ILE A 249 7.72 -2.08 1.92
CA ILE A 249 8.80 -2.37 0.98
C ILE A 249 8.65 -1.47 -0.24
N LEU A 250 9.62 -0.60 -0.48
CA LEU A 250 9.71 0.28 -1.64
C LEU A 250 10.96 -0.08 -2.44
N ILE A 251 10.80 -0.63 -3.65
CA ILE A 251 11.93 -1.10 -4.47
C ILE A 251 11.88 -0.57 -5.90
N GLY A 252 12.95 0.06 -6.38
CA GLY A 252 13.07 0.38 -7.82
C GLY A 252 12.09 1.43 -8.32
N ASN A 253 11.48 2.24 -7.43
CA ASN A 253 10.48 3.22 -7.81
C ASN A 253 11.10 4.58 -8.16
N LYS A 254 10.38 5.36 -8.97
CA LYS A 254 10.56 6.82 -9.09
C LYS A 254 9.40 7.52 -8.40
N ILE A 255 9.63 8.12 -7.24
CA ILE A 255 8.61 8.73 -6.39
C ILE A 255 8.88 10.23 -6.26
N THR A 256 7.87 11.03 -6.58
CA THR A 256 7.96 12.49 -6.56
C THR A 256 6.82 13.09 -5.74
N GLY A 257 7.17 13.82 -4.68
CA GLY A 257 6.28 14.75 -3.99
C GLY A 257 6.42 16.15 -4.58
N LEU A 258 5.34 16.69 -5.16
CA LEU A 258 5.33 17.98 -5.83
C LEU A 258 5.38 19.13 -4.80
N LYS A 259 4.59 19.02 -3.73
CA LYS A 259 4.36 20.08 -2.74
C LYS A 259 4.76 19.66 -1.31
N GLY A 260 4.90 18.35 -1.07
CA GLY A 260 5.33 17.75 0.19
C GLY A 260 6.51 16.80 0.01
N GLU A 261 6.64 15.85 0.93
CA GLU A 261 7.70 14.86 0.91
C GLU A 261 7.55 13.86 -0.25
N GLY A 262 8.68 13.29 -0.67
CA GLY A 262 8.64 12.19 -1.63
C GLY A 262 8.02 10.94 -1.01
N VAL A 263 8.54 10.54 0.17
CA VAL A 263 8.03 9.39 0.94
C VAL A 263 7.94 9.77 2.40
N VAL A 264 6.82 9.42 3.05
CA VAL A 264 6.66 9.51 4.51
C VAL A 264 6.25 8.17 5.10
N LEU A 265 6.92 7.72 6.15
CA LEU A 265 6.60 6.46 6.85
C LEU A 265 6.38 6.78 8.31
N PHE A 266 5.14 7.15 8.66
CA PHE A 266 4.76 7.34 10.05
C PHE A 266 4.49 6.00 10.75
N ASN A 267 4.82 5.94 12.05
CA ASN A 267 4.54 4.81 12.95
C ASN A 267 4.87 3.42 12.35
N THR A 268 5.93 3.34 11.53
CA THR A 268 6.24 2.14 10.77
C THR A 268 7.28 1.29 11.50
N LYS A 269 6.93 0.03 11.79
CA LYS A 269 7.79 -0.91 12.51
C LYS A 269 8.91 -1.48 11.65
N SER A 270 8.73 -1.61 10.35
CA SER A 270 9.83 -2.04 9.48
C SER A 270 9.65 -1.53 8.07
N ALA A 271 10.75 -1.10 7.46
CA ALA A 271 10.75 -0.71 6.07
C ALA A 271 12.04 -1.10 5.33
N THR A 272 11.88 -1.50 4.07
CA THR A 272 12.99 -1.66 3.12
C THR A 272 12.79 -0.66 1.98
N VAL A 273 13.66 0.33 1.90
CA VAL A 273 13.67 1.35 0.84
C VAL A 273 14.95 1.13 0.03
N LYS A 274 14.81 0.50 -1.14
CA LYS A 274 15.95 0.03 -1.94
C LYS A 274 15.88 0.48 -3.39
N ASN A 275 16.98 1.03 -3.91
CA ASN A 275 17.14 1.35 -5.33
C ASN A 275 16.04 2.29 -5.90
N ASN A 276 15.48 3.18 -5.07
CA ASN A 276 14.48 4.14 -5.52
C ASN A 276 15.13 5.48 -5.91
N LYS A 277 14.46 6.23 -6.78
CA LYS A 277 14.65 7.67 -6.95
C LYS A 277 13.51 8.41 -6.24
N ILE A 278 13.81 9.10 -5.15
CA ILE A 278 12.82 9.78 -4.31
C ILE A 278 13.10 11.28 -4.32
N GLU A 279 12.11 12.09 -4.64
CA GLU A 279 12.27 13.55 -4.75
C GLU A 279 11.13 14.29 -4.05
N SER A 280 11.48 15.23 -3.18
CA SER A 280 10.59 16.35 -2.85
C SER A 280 10.96 17.55 -3.71
N LEU A 281 10.00 18.05 -4.49
CA LEU A 281 10.14 19.25 -5.31
C LEU A 281 9.78 20.52 -4.55
N ARG A 282 9.24 20.40 -3.33
CA ARG A 282 8.89 21.54 -2.49
C ARG A 282 10.07 22.50 -2.33
N LYS A 283 9.76 23.80 -2.44
CA LYS A 283 10.72 24.88 -2.24
C LYS A 283 11.07 25.00 -0.75
N GLY A 284 12.26 25.51 -0.46
CA GLY A 284 12.73 25.71 0.91
C GLY A 284 13.73 24.67 1.40
N ARG A 285 14.25 24.91 2.61
CA ARG A 285 15.36 24.17 3.23
C ARG A 285 15.18 23.86 4.71
N SER A 286 14.08 24.28 5.33
CA SER A 286 13.87 24.20 6.78
C SER A 286 12.61 23.42 7.18
N ASP A 287 11.65 23.27 6.27
CA ASP A 287 10.35 22.66 6.53
C ASP A 287 10.43 21.12 6.42
N ALA A 288 9.78 20.40 7.35
CA ALA A 288 9.69 18.94 7.32
C ALA A 288 9.03 18.41 6.04
N TYR A 289 8.09 19.16 5.47
CA TYR A 289 7.45 18.81 4.20
C TYR A 289 8.38 18.88 2.98
N THR A 290 9.63 19.32 3.15
CA THR A 290 10.64 19.29 2.07
C THR A 290 11.51 18.03 2.11
N VAL A 291 11.32 17.13 3.07
CA VAL A 291 12.17 15.96 3.23
C VAL A 291 11.96 14.96 2.08
N GLY A 292 13.04 14.35 1.59
CA GLY A 292 12.96 13.32 0.56
C GLY A 292 12.30 12.04 1.08
N LEU A 293 12.96 11.39 2.04
CA LEU A 293 12.46 10.22 2.78
C LEU A 293 12.33 10.56 4.27
N HIS A 294 11.09 10.64 4.75
CA HIS A 294 10.74 11.04 6.11
C HIS A 294 10.19 9.83 6.89
N ILE A 295 10.97 9.30 7.82
CA ILE A 295 10.54 8.25 8.75
C ILE A 295 10.32 8.90 10.11
N SER A 296 9.10 8.85 10.62
CA SER A 296 8.80 9.48 11.89
C SER A 296 7.82 8.66 12.73
N THR A 297 7.75 8.92 14.04
CA THR A 297 6.75 8.32 14.91
C THR A 297 6.16 9.34 15.88
N PHE A 298 4.85 9.26 16.03
CA PHE A 298 4.07 9.90 17.08
C PHE A 298 3.52 8.86 18.07
N SER A 299 3.57 7.58 17.70
CA SER A 299 3.17 6.46 18.52
C SER A 299 4.13 6.23 19.70
N ASN A 300 3.58 5.97 20.88
CA ASN A 300 4.31 5.48 22.05
C ASN A 300 4.42 3.95 22.10
N ASN A 301 3.97 3.25 21.05
CA ASN A 301 3.92 1.79 21.00
C ASN A 301 5.32 1.17 21.12
N LYS A 302 5.53 0.37 22.17
CA LYS A 302 6.82 -0.27 22.49
C LYS A 302 7.31 -1.23 21.39
N ALA A 303 6.44 -1.71 20.50
CA ALA A 303 6.85 -2.52 19.35
C ALA A 303 7.84 -1.79 18.43
N LEU A 304 7.77 -0.46 18.34
CA LEU A 304 8.67 0.37 17.54
C LEU A 304 10.10 0.39 18.09
N LYS A 305 10.34 0.00 19.35
CA LYS A 305 11.71 -0.20 19.90
C LYS A 305 12.48 -1.30 19.18
N LYS A 306 11.78 -2.20 18.47
CA LYS A 306 12.34 -3.25 17.61
C LYS A 306 12.32 -2.86 16.13
N ALA A 307 11.98 -1.61 15.80
CA ALA A 307 11.81 -1.21 14.42
C ALA A 307 13.13 -1.27 13.64
N VAL A 308 13.07 -1.71 12.38
CA VAL A 308 14.25 -1.83 11.52
C VAL A 308 13.99 -1.20 10.15
N PHE A 309 14.86 -0.24 9.79
CA PHE A 309 14.83 0.44 8.50
C PHE A 309 16.08 0.10 7.69
N LYS A 310 15.90 -0.42 6.48
CA LYS A 310 16.97 -0.72 5.52
C LYS A 310 16.85 0.24 4.34
N ILE A 311 17.74 1.23 4.27
CA ILE A 311 17.72 2.32 3.29
C ILE A 311 18.99 2.19 2.45
N ARG A 312 18.89 1.59 1.26
CA ARG A 312 20.06 1.23 0.45
C ARG A 312 19.94 1.53 -1.04
N GLY A 313 21.01 2.07 -1.63
CA GLY A 313 21.11 2.18 -3.09
C GLY A 313 20.18 3.23 -3.70
N ASN A 314 19.57 4.10 -2.89
CA ASN A 314 18.61 5.08 -3.37
C ASN A 314 19.30 6.35 -3.86
N THR A 315 18.63 7.07 -4.76
CA THR A 315 18.89 8.48 -5.05
C THR A 315 17.79 9.31 -4.41
N ILE A 316 18.13 10.15 -3.43
CA ILE A 316 17.13 10.88 -2.63
C ILE A 316 17.43 12.38 -2.64
N HIS A 317 16.41 13.16 -3.01
CA HIS A 317 16.44 14.61 -3.09
C HIS A 317 15.48 15.21 -2.07
N GLY A 318 16.01 15.98 -1.11
CA GLY A 318 15.20 16.74 -0.17
C GLY A 318 15.72 18.15 0.09
N GLY A 319 14.82 19.02 0.58
CA GLY A 319 15.14 20.38 0.99
C GLY A 319 15.87 20.40 2.33
N ARG A 320 15.14 20.08 3.40
CA ARG A 320 15.63 20.08 4.79
C ARG A 320 16.56 18.91 5.07
N GLN A 321 16.15 17.70 4.69
CA GLN A 321 16.98 16.50 4.72
C GLN A 321 16.67 15.63 3.50
N ALA A 322 17.66 14.87 3.04
CA ALA A 322 17.39 13.78 2.12
C ALA A 322 16.73 12.60 2.87
N VAL A 323 17.27 12.22 4.03
CA VAL A 323 16.73 11.17 4.89
C VAL A 323 16.55 11.70 6.30
N MET A 324 15.35 11.59 6.85
CA MET A 324 15.04 11.91 8.25
C MET A 324 14.46 10.67 8.94
N VAL A 325 14.99 10.36 10.12
CA VAL A 325 14.49 9.36 11.06
C VAL A 325 14.32 10.04 12.41
N TYR A 326 13.08 10.30 12.81
CA TYR A 326 12.77 11.12 13.98
C TYR A 326 11.66 10.51 14.85
N SER A 327 11.67 10.82 16.14
CA SER A 327 10.64 10.38 17.08
C SER A 327 10.10 11.57 17.85
N HIS A 328 8.81 11.82 17.71
CA HIS A 328 8.09 12.85 18.47
C HIS A 328 7.59 12.34 19.81
N SER A 329 7.48 11.02 19.99
CA SER A 329 6.94 10.40 21.21
C SER A 329 7.99 10.02 22.25
N GLY A 330 9.29 10.21 21.95
CA GLY A 330 10.40 9.74 22.78
C GLY A 330 10.69 8.24 22.66
N ILE A 331 9.89 7.47 21.90
CA ILE A 331 10.24 6.07 21.57
C ILE A 331 11.44 6.07 20.63
N LYS A 332 12.57 5.52 21.09
CA LYS A 332 13.73 5.26 20.24
C LYS A 332 13.47 4.03 19.37
N PHE A 333 13.46 4.20 18.05
CA PHE A 333 13.43 3.09 17.09
C PHE A 333 14.60 2.12 17.29
N GLY A 334 14.47 0.89 16.80
CA GLY A 334 15.50 -0.14 16.94
C GLY A 334 16.78 0.16 16.16
N LYS A 335 16.72 0.09 14.83
CA LYS A 335 17.91 0.19 13.96
C LYS A 335 17.60 0.81 12.60
N ALA A 336 18.47 1.71 12.14
CA ALA A 336 18.50 2.16 10.74
C ALA A 336 19.84 1.80 10.11
N VAL A 337 19.80 1.24 8.91
CA VAL A 337 20.96 1.02 8.04
C VAL A 337 20.79 1.89 6.81
N ILE A 338 21.62 2.93 6.70
CA ILE A 338 21.60 3.91 5.62
C ILE A 338 22.90 3.75 4.85
N GLU A 339 22.87 3.04 3.72
CA GLU A 339 24.10 2.73 2.99
C GLU A 339 24.00 2.83 1.47
N LYS A 340 25.11 3.18 0.82
CA LYS A 340 25.22 3.20 -0.65
C LYS A 340 24.18 4.09 -1.34
N ASN A 341 23.69 5.14 -0.67
CA ASN A 341 22.73 6.08 -1.24
C ASN A 341 23.45 7.29 -1.86
N LYS A 342 22.84 7.88 -2.91
CA LYS A 342 23.18 9.20 -3.44
C LYS A 342 22.18 10.21 -2.86
N LEU A 343 22.63 11.05 -1.94
CA LEU A 343 21.79 11.95 -1.18
C LEU A 343 22.04 13.40 -1.58
N PHE A 344 20.98 14.12 -1.91
CA PHE A 344 21.01 15.52 -2.27
C PHE A 344 20.19 16.31 -1.26
N CYS A 345 20.79 17.33 -0.66
CA CYS A 345 20.14 18.16 0.35
C CYS A 345 20.31 19.64 0.01
N LYS A 346 19.20 20.41 -0.04
CA LYS A 346 19.28 21.86 -0.28
C LYS A 346 19.85 22.62 0.93
N ALA A 347 19.58 22.14 2.15
CA ALA A 347 20.04 22.77 3.37
C ALA A 347 21.56 22.69 3.58
N GLY A 348 22.22 21.68 3.02
CA GLY A 348 23.64 21.42 3.22
C GLY A 348 23.95 19.93 3.32
N LYS A 349 25.21 19.54 3.10
CA LYS A 349 25.64 18.13 3.13
C LYS A 349 25.51 17.56 4.55
N GLU A 350 25.87 18.35 5.55
CA GLU A 350 25.79 18.07 6.98
C GLU A 350 24.36 17.79 7.47
N PHE A 351 23.34 18.30 6.76
CA PHE A 351 21.94 18.08 7.10
C PHE A 351 21.32 16.91 6.33
N ALA A 352 22.00 16.31 5.35
CA ALA A 352 21.37 15.35 4.44
C ALA A 352 20.78 14.12 5.14
N ILE A 353 21.36 13.70 6.27
CA ILE A 353 20.87 12.60 7.11
C ILE A 353 20.59 13.13 8.51
N HIS A 354 19.35 13.01 8.98
CA HIS A 354 18.99 13.21 10.37
C HIS A 354 18.53 11.90 10.99
N ALA A 355 19.38 11.26 11.81
CA ALA A 355 19.04 10.06 12.55
C ALA A 355 19.85 10.05 13.86
N LYS A 356 19.30 10.69 14.90
CA LYS A 356 19.99 10.96 16.17
C LYS A 356 19.55 10.00 17.27
N GLU A 357 20.39 9.85 18.29
CA GLU A 357 20.18 8.93 19.41
C GLU A 357 18.85 9.15 20.15
N GLN A 358 18.36 10.39 20.19
CA GLN A 358 17.04 10.76 20.72
C GLN A 358 15.87 10.00 20.07
N SER A 359 16.05 9.55 18.82
CA SER A 359 14.99 8.95 18.01
C SER A 359 15.25 7.49 17.65
N ILE A 360 16.50 7.00 17.77
CA ILE A 360 16.87 5.67 17.32
C ILE A 360 18.08 5.13 18.08
N LYS A 361 18.04 3.85 18.45
CA LYS A 361 19.07 3.21 19.28
C LYS A 361 20.36 2.90 18.51
N LYS A 362 20.24 2.44 17.26
CA LYS A 362 21.39 2.07 16.43
C LYS A 362 21.26 2.62 15.03
N VAL A 363 22.27 3.37 14.59
CA VAL A 363 22.35 3.87 13.21
C VAL A 363 23.65 3.38 12.59
N VAL A 364 23.56 2.82 11.38
CA VAL A 364 24.72 2.46 10.57
C VAL A 364 24.67 3.31 9.32
N ILE A 365 25.65 4.21 9.15
CA ILE A 365 25.80 5.08 7.98
C ILE A 365 27.07 4.67 7.27
N LYS A 366 26.97 4.14 6.04
CA LYS A 366 28.13 3.62 5.31
C LYS A 366 28.06 3.88 3.82
N SER A 367 29.16 4.34 3.22
CA SER A 367 29.31 4.46 1.76
C SER A 367 28.20 5.28 1.07
N ASN A 368 27.64 6.30 1.73
CA ASN A 368 26.70 7.23 1.09
C ASN A 368 27.48 8.35 0.42
N THR A 369 27.07 8.73 -0.78
CA THR A 369 27.54 9.95 -1.44
C THR A 369 26.58 11.07 -1.10
N VAL A 370 27.07 12.13 -0.45
CA VAL A 370 26.26 13.28 -0.06
C VAL A 370 26.66 14.51 -0.87
N LYS A 371 25.67 15.14 -1.48
CA LYS A 371 25.79 16.27 -2.40
C LYS A 371 24.83 17.38 -1.99
N THR A 372 25.16 18.60 -2.37
CA THR A 372 24.20 19.70 -2.41
C THR A 372 23.45 19.69 -3.75
N TYR A 373 22.40 20.48 -3.88
CA TYR A 373 21.71 20.65 -5.17
C TYR A 373 22.56 21.39 -6.21
N LYS A 374 23.64 22.07 -5.79
CA LYS A 374 24.60 22.72 -6.71
C LYS A 374 25.54 21.70 -7.37
N ASP A 375 25.68 20.51 -6.80
CA ASP A 375 26.54 19.42 -7.29
C ASP A 375 25.78 18.43 -8.21
N LYS A 376 24.58 18.82 -8.68
CA LYS A 376 23.67 17.98 -9.47
C LYS A 376 24.17 17.72 -10.87
#